data_AF-A0A3Q3QLN0-F1
#
_entry.id   AF-A0A3Q3QLN0-F1
#
_cell.length_a   1.000
_cell.length_b   1.000
_cell.length_c   1.000
_cell.angle_alpha   90.00
_cell.angle_beta   90.00
_cell.angle_gamma   90.00
#
_symmetry.space_group_name_H-M   'P 1'
#
loop_
_entity.id
_entity.type
_entity.pdbx_description
1 polymer ?
#
loop_
_entity_poly.entity_id
_entity_poly.type
_entity_poly.pdbx_seq_one_letter_code
_entity_poly.pdbx_strand_id
1 'polypeptide(L)'
;MRTPLLEAIVNNHLEVTRYLVQNGACVYHADGYTGLHHAAKLGNLEIVTMLLETGQVDVNAQDSGGWTPIIWAAEHKHVKVIKALLNRGADVTINDKVSFH
;
A
#
# COMPACT_ATOMS: atom_id res chain seq x y z
N MET A 1 -11.33 -8.27 -6.63
CA MET A 1 -12.28 -7.26 -7.18
C MET A 1 -11.47 -6.23 -7.96
N ARG A 2 -11.91 -5.85 -9.17
CA ARG A 2 -11.23 -4.84 -10.00
C ARG A 2 -11.92 -3.50 -9.80
N THR A 3 -11.20 -2.47 -9.36
CA THR A 3 -11.72 -1.11 -9.17
C THR A 3 -10.96 -0.11 -10.05
N PRO A 4 -11.56 1.02 -10.46
CA PRO A 4 -10.84 2.05 -11.21
C PRO A 4 -9.60 2.57 -10.47
N LEU A 5 -9.68 2.71 -9.14
CA LEU A 5 -8.55 3.12 -8.32
C LEU A 5 -7.40 2.11 -8.39
N LEU A 6 -7.72 0.81 -8.30
CA LEU A 6 -6.72 -0.24 -8.38
C LEU A 6 -6.02 -0.25 -9.75
N GLU A 7 -6.78 -0.10 -10.83
CA GLU A 7 -6.21 -0.02 -12.18
C GLU A 7 -5.27 1.18 -12.34
N ALA A 8 -5.65 2.34 -11.79
CA ALA A 8 -4.78 3.52 -11.83
C ALA A 8 -3.47 3.28 -11.07
N ILE A 9 -3.52 2.60 -9.92
CA ILE A 9 -2.32 2.26 -9.12
C ILE A 9 -1.43 1.26 -9.87
N VAL A 10 -2.03 0.19 -10.41
CA VAL A 10 -1.30 -0.88 -11.13
C VAL A 10 -0.60 -0.34 -12.38
N ASN A 11 -1.23 0.60 -13.08
CA ASN A 11 -0.64 1.25 -14.25
C ASN A 11 0.21 2.49 -13.91
N ASN A 12 0.45 2.76 -12.62
CA ASN A 12 1.22 3.92 -12.14
C ASN A 12 0.70 5.29 -12.63
N HIS A 13 -0.62 5.44 -12.76
CA HIS A 13 -1.28 6.68 -13.14
C HIS A 13 -1.49 7.58 -11.91
N LEU A 14 -0.44 8.29 -11.48
CA LEU A 14 -0.47 9.13 -10.26
C LEU A 14 -1.65 10.11 -10.21
N GLU A 15 -1.84 10.90 -11.27
CA GLU A 15 -2.88 11.95 -11.28
C GLU A 15 -4.29 11.36 -11.29
N VAL A 16 -4.51 10.25 -12.00
CA VAL A 16 -5.79 9.53 -11.96
C VAL A 16 -6.04 8.95 -10.57
N THR A 17 -5.00 8.37 -9.95
CA THR A 17 -5.08 7.83 -8.58
C THR A 17 -5.46 8.94 -7.60
N ARG A 18 -4.77 10.09 -7.67
CA ARG A 18 -5.04 11.26 -6.82
C ARG A 18 -6.48 11.76 -7.00
N TYR A 19 -6.92 11.92 -8.24
CA TYR A 19 -8.27 12.37 -8.55
C TYR A 19 -9.33 11.41 -7.98
N LEU A 20 -9.15 10.10 -8.16
CA LEU A 20 -10.09 9.10 -7.65
C LEU A 20 -10.16 9.11 -6.11
N VAL A 21 -9.02 9.18 -5.42
CA VAL A 21 -8.99 9.24 -3.94
C VAL A 21 -9.67 10.52 -3.44
N GLN A 22 -9.41 11.67 -4.06
CA GLN A 22 -10.08 12.94 -3.70
C GLN A 22 -11.59 12.91 -3.92
N ASN A 23 -12.08 12.08 -4.84
CA ASN A 23 -13.50 11.87 -5.11
C ASN A 23 -14.09 10.67 -4.33
N GLY A 24 -13.43 10.22 -3.27
CA GLY A 24 -13.96 9.22 -2.35
C GLY A 24 -13.85 7.77 -2.83
N ALA A 25 -12.97 7.47 -3.80
CA ALA A 25 -12.68 6.09 -4.15
C ALA A 25 -12.14 5.32 -2.93
N CYS A 26 -12.73 4.16 -2.64
CA CYS A 26 -12.33 3.34 -1.50
C CYS A 26 -10.91 2.80 -1.67
N VAL A 27 -10.00 3.18 -0.77
CA VAL A 27 -8.61 2.71 -0.72
C VAL A 27 -8.46 1.31 -0.13
N TYR A 28 -9.49 0.82 0.56
CA TYR A 28 -9.57 -0.53 1.13
C TYR A 28 -10.23 -1.48 0.14
N HIS A 29 -9.66 -2.66 -0.10
CA HIS A 29 -10.22 -3.66 -1.01
C HIS A 29 -10.52 -4.96 -0.25
N ALA A 30 -10.92 -6.00 -0.97
CA ALA A 30 -11.22 -7.31 -0.38
C ALA A 30 -10.01 -7.87 0.38
N ASP A 31 -10.28 -8.65 1.43
CA ASP A 31 -9.28 -9.43 2.17
C ASP A 31 -8.18 -8.58 2.83
N GLY A 32 -8.49 -7.33 3.20
CA GLY A 32 -7.54 -6.41 3.84
C GLY A 32 -6.47 -5.84 2.92
N TYR A 33 -6.44 -6.26 1.65
CA TYR A 33 -5.51 -5.76 0.65
C TYR A 33 -5.90 -4.33 0.25
N THR A 34 -5.00 -3.37 0.39
CA THR A 34 -5.29 -1.94 0.14
C THR A 34 -4.54 -1.40 -1.07
N GLY A 35 -4.92 -0.22 -1.55
CA GLY A 35 -4.14 0.50 -2.57
C GLY A 35 -2.68 0.72 -2.16
N LEU A 36 -2.40 0.86 -0.86
CA LEU A 36 -1.04 1.01 -0.33
C LEU A 36 -0.23 -0.29 -0.47
N HIS A 37 -0.85 -1.47 -0.30
CA HIS A 37 -0.19 -2.76 -0.57
C HIS A 37 0.23 -2.88 -2.03
N HIS A 38 -0.67 -2.56 -2.96
CA HIS A 38 -0.38 -2.59 -4.40
C HIS A 38 0.75 -1.62 -4.77
N ALA A 39 0.65 -0.36 -4.32
CA ALA A 39 1.67 0.65 -4.61
C ALA A 39 3.04 0.24 -4.02
N ALA A 40 3.04 -0.36 -2.83
CA ALA A 40 4.26 -0.82 -2.17
C ALA A 40 4.90 -2.02 -2.89
N LYS A 41 4.08 -3.02 -3.25
CA LYS A 41 4.48 -4.19 -4.05
C LYS A 41 5.08 -3.81 -5.41
N LEU A 42 4.54 -2.79 -6.05
CA LEU A 42 4.98 -2.32 -7.37
C LEU A 42 6.16 -1.33 -7.30
N GLY A 43 6.50 -0.85 -6.11
CA GLY A 43 7.59 0.11 -5.92
C GLY A 43 7.25 1.55 -6.32
N ASN A 44 5.96 1.86 -6.46
CA ASN A 44 5.47 3.16 -6.94
C ASN A 44 5.56 4.22 -5.83
N LEU A 45 6.77 4.74 -5.59
CA LEU A 45 7.07 5.69 -4.51
C LEU A 45 6.14 6.90 -4.48
N GLU A 46 5.84 7.48 -5.64
CA GLU A 46 4.98 8.68 -5.74
C GLU A 46 3.55 8.38 -5.27
N ILE A 47 2.99 7.24 -5.69
CA ILE A 47 1.66 6.80 -5.26
C ILE A 47 1.66 6.44 -3.78
N VAL A 48 2.68 5.74 -3.28
CA VAL A 48 2.84 5.46 -1.84
C VAL A 48 2.82 6.75 -1.03
N THR A 49 3.64 7.73 -1.45
CA THR A 49 3.76 9.01 -0.76
C THR A 49 2.44 9.77 -0.77
N MET A 50 1.78 9.84 -1.93
CA MET A 50 0.47 10.48 -2.09
C MET A 50 -0.60 9.82 -1.22
N LEU A 51 -0.70 8.48 -1.21
CA LEU A 51 -1.66 7.76 -0.39
C LEU A 51 -1.43 8.03 1.11
N LEU A 52 -0.18 8.01 1.56
CA LEU A 52 0.15 8.29 2.96
C LEU A 52 -0.15 9.75 3.36
N GLU A 53 -0.04 10.71 2.42
CA GLU A 53 -0.39 12.12 2.66
C GLU A 53 -1.89 12.36 2.81
N THR A 54 -2.73 11.46 2.31
CA THR A 54 -4.19 11.59 2.48
C THR A 54 -4.63 11.42 3.93
N GLY A 55 -3.82 10.75 4.77
CA GLY A 55 -4.18 10.39 6.15
C GLY A 55 -5.31 9.36 6.27
N GLN A 56 -5.81 8.81 5.17
CA GLN A 56 -6.95 7.89 5.14
C GLN A 56 -6.53 6.41 5.15
N VAL A 57 -5.24 6.14 4.94
CA VAL A 57 -4.67 4.79 4.88
C VAL A 57 -3.93 4.48 6.18
N ASP A 58 -4.17 3.29 6.71
CA ASP A 58 -3.31 2.72 7.75
C ASP A 58 -2.01 2.18 7.12
N VAL A 59 -0.88 2.72 7.54
CA VAL A 59 0.46 2.32 7.08
C VAL A 59 0.79 0.87 7.45
N ASN A 60 0.17 0.35 8.51
CA ASN A 60 0.34 -1.00 9.05
C ASN A 60 -0.85 -1.92 8.74
N ALA A 61 -1.72 -1.51 7.80
CA ALA A 61 -2.83 -2.36 7.37
C ALA A 61 -2.31 -3.75 6.98
N GLN A 62 -2.95 -4.79 7.51
CA GLN A 62 -2.60 -6.17 7.20
C GLN A 62 -3.59 -6.74 6.19
N ASP A 63 -3.07 -7.39 5.15
CA ASP A 63 -3.88 -8.25 4.31
C ASP A 63 -4.28 -9.56 5.01
N SER A 64 -5.04 -10.41 4.31
CA SER A 64 -5.51 -11.71 4.83
C SER A 64 -4.37 -12.63 5.29
N GLY A 65 -3.19 -12.53 4.66
CA GLY A 65 -1.98 -13.23 5.04
C GLY A 65 -1.23 -12.61 6.22
N GLY A 66 -1.68 -11.45 6.72
CA GLY A 66 -0.98 -10.67 7.75
C GLY A 66 0.14 -9.79 7.19
N TRP A 67 0.32 -9.74 5.87
CA TRP A 67 1.37 -8.95 5.25
C TRP A 67 0.98 -7.48 5.27
N THR A 68 1.94 -6.63 5.64
CA THR A 68 1.80 -5.17 5.62
C THR A 68 2.43 -4.60 4.34
N PRO A 69 2.14 -3.33 3.98
CA PRO A 69 2.78 -2.68 2.84
C PRO A 69 4.32 -2.73 2.88
N ILE A 70 4.93 -2.66 4.06
CA ILE A 70 6.40 -2.71 4.20
C ILE A 70 6.96 -4.11 3.91
N ILE A 71 6.23 -5.19 4.28
CA ILE A 71 6.60 -6.57 3.92
C ILE A 71 6.56 -6.73 2.39
N TRP A 72 5.49 -6.26 1.74
CA TRP A 72 5.37 -6.30 0.28
C TRP A 72 6.51 -5.54 -0.42
N ALA A 73 6.86 -4.35 0.05
CA ALA A 73 7.98 -3.58 -0.49
C ALA A 73 9.34 -4.27 -0.28
N ALA A 74 9.53 -4.93 0.87
CA ALA A 74 10.76 -5.66 1.19
C ALA A 74 10.94 -6.90 0.30
N GLU A 75 9.88 -7.71 0.14
CA GLU A 75 9.85 -8.88 -0.74
C GLU A 75 10.25 -8.53 -2.18
N HIS A 76 9.80 -7.35 -2.63
CA HIS A 76 10.06 -6.85 -4.00
C HIS A 76 11.26 -5.89 -4.08
N LYS A 77 12.05 -5.76 -3.01
CA LYS A 77 13.32 -5.01 -2.95
C LYS A 77 13.19 -3.50 -3.19
N HIS A 78 12.05 -2.90 -2.86
CA HIS A 78 11.76 -1.48 -3.09
C HIS A 78 12.23 -0.58 -1.93
N VAL A 79 13.55 -0.39 -1.81
CA VAL A 79 14.18 0.36 -0.70
C VAL A 79 13.63 1.78 -0.52
N LYS A 80 13.32 2.50 -1.61
CA LYS A 80 12.77 3.87 -1.52
C LYS A 80 11.38 3.87 -0.88
N VAL A 81 10.54 2.90 -1.23
CA VAL A 81 9.22 2.71 -0.63
C VAL A 81 9.34 2.33 0.84
N ILE A 82 10.25 1.40 1.18
CA ILE A 82 10.52 1.02 2.58
C ILE A 82 10.84 2.27 3.42
N LYS A 83 11.75 3.12 2.94
CA LYS A 83 12.09 4.38 3.63
C LYS A 83 10.88 5.31 3.80
N ALA A 84 10.04 5.45 2.77
CA ALA A 84 8.85 6.29 2.84
C ALA A 84 7.84 5.75 3.88
N LEU A 85 7.63 4.44 3.92
CA LEU A 85 6.76 3.78 4.90
C LEU A 85 7.30 3.94 6.33
N LEU A 86 8.60 3.74 6.55
CA LEU A 86 9.24 3.95 7.86
C LEU A 86 9.13 5.39 8.34
N ASN A 87 9.31 6.36 7.45
CA ASN A 87 9.14 7.78 7.78
C ASN A 87 7.69 8.13 8.17
N ARG A 88 6.72 7.27 7.85
CA ARG A 88 5.30 7.41 8.24
C ARG A 88 4.90 6.45 9.37
N GLY A 89 5.86 5.82 10.06
CA GLY A 89 5.61 5.00 11.23
C GLY A 89 5.25 3.54 10.95
N ALA A 90 5.67 3.00 9.79
CA ALA A 90 5.53 1.57 9.54
C ALA A 90 6.29 0.74 10.58
N ASP A 91 5.63 -0.27 11.13
CA ASP A 91 6.19 -1.18 12.12
C ASP A 91 6.88 -2.36 11.41
N VAL A 92 8.17 -2.52 11.68
CA VAL A 92 9.01 -3.59 11.12
C VAL A 92 8.90 -4.91 11.87
N THR A 93 8.20 -4.92 13.01
CA THR A 93 8.05 -6.10 13.87
C THR A 93 6.77 -6.88 13.57
N ILE A 94 5.85 -6.31 12.78
CA ILE A 94 4.65 -7.02 12.33
C ILE A 94 5.09 -8.15 11.41
N ASN A 95 4.79 -9.37 11.82
CA ASN A 95 5.01 -10.56 11.03
C ASN A 95 3.72 -11.01 10.35
N ASP A 96 3.89 -11.80 9.31
CA ASP A 96 2.75 -12.46 8.69
C ASP A 96 2.12 -13.49 9.62
N LYS A 97 0.91 -13.93 9.28
CA LYS A 97 0.20 -14.96 10.05
C LYS A 97 0.83 -16.35 9.89
N VAL A 98 1.85 -16.49 9.04
CA VAL A 98 2.49 -17.77 8.74
C VAL A 98 3.74 -17.92 9.60
N SER A 99 3.53 -17.89 10.93
CA SER A 99 4.56 -18.34 11.86
C SER A 99 4.74 -19.85 11.65
N PHE A 100 5.89 -20.29 11.14
CA PHE A 100 6.25 -21.71 11.19
C PHE A 100 6.24 -22.16 12.66
N HIS A 101 5.28 -23.01 13.01
CA HIS A 101 5.34 -23.91 14.17
C HIS A 101 5.48 -25.33 13.63
#